data_AF-A0A8U8BYW7-F1
#
_entry.id   AF-A0A8U8BYW7-F1
#
_cell.length_a   1.000
_cell.length_b   1.000
_cell.length_c   1.000
_cell.angle_alpha   90.00
_cell.angle_beta   90.00
_cell.angle_gamma   90.00
#
_symmetry.space_group_name_H-M   'P 1'
#
loop_
_entity.id
_entity.type
_entity.pdbx_description
1 polymer ?
#
loop_
_entity_poly.entity_id
_entity_poly.type
_entity_poly.pdbx_seq_one_letter_code
_entity_poly.pdbx_strand_id
1 'polypeptide(L)'
;MAGTQSRGLDGPVHDIRPGDYVYVKCLKEKTLEPQWEGPFQVLLATFTAIKIQERNAWIHHSRVKESPEAPWRVTPGDELRFTRTKLIYCS
;
A
#
# COMPACT_ATOMS: atom_id res chain seq x y z
N MET A 1 9.81 37.39 -18.19
CA MET A 1 8.71 36.43 -17.99
C MET A 1 9.32 35.14 -17.44
N ALA A 2 9.15 34.86 -16.14
CA ALA A 2 9.61 33.59 -15.58
C ALA A 2 8.58 32.52 -15.96
N GLY A 3 8.93 31.65 -16.89
CA GLY A 3 8.11 30.49 -17.23
C GLY A 3 8.00 29.58 -16.02
N THR A 4 6.80 29.39 -15.50
CA THR A 4 6.50 28.34 -14.53
C THR A 4 6.69 27.00 -15.25
N GLN A 5 7.84 26.33 -15.07
CA GLN A 5 7.98 24.97 -15.57
C GLN A 5 7.06 24.07 -14.73
N SER A 6 5.95 23.66 -15.32
CA SER A 6 5.19 22.52 -14.84
C SER A 6 6.05 21.30 -15.10
N ARG A 7 6.79 20.84 -14.07
CA ARG A 7 7.47 19.54 -14.07
C ARG A 7 6.38 18.47 -14.22
N GLY A 8 6.07 18.15 -15.48
CA GLY A 8 5.08 17.15 -15.86
C GLY A 8 5.43 15.81 -15.22
N LEU A 9 4.39 15.10 -14.79
CA LEU A 9 4.48 13.72 -14.34
C LEU A 9 4.71 12.87 -15.60
N ASP A 10 5.96 12.78 -16.05
CA ASP A 10 6.35 12.10 -17.30
C ASP A 10 6.19 10.56 -17.24
N GLY A 11 5.69 10.02 -16.13
CA GLY A 11 5.45 8.59 -15.97
C GLY A 11 4.62 8.23 -14.73
N PRO A 12 4.20 6.95 -14.61
CA PRO A 12 3.52 6.45 -13.42
C PRO A 12 4.39 6.64 -12.18
N VAL A 13 3.79 7.17 -11.11
CA VAL A 13 4.52 7.39 -9.85
C VAL A 13 4.61 6.10 -9.03
N HIS A 14 3.94 5.03 -9.46
CA HIS A 14 3.98 3.70 -8.89
C HIS A 14 3.81 2.63 -9.98
N ASP A 15 4.29 1.41 -9.71
CA ASP A 15 4.14 0.24 -10.61
C ASP A 15 2.98 -0.69 -10.18
N ILE A 16 2.10 -0.21 -9.29
CA ILE A 16 0.94 -0.97 -8.81
C ILE A 16 -0.03 -1.26 -9.96
N ARG A 17 -0.43 -2.52 -10.08
CA ARG A 17 -1.34 -3.03 -11.11
C ARG A 17 -2.68 -3.49 -10.51
N PRO A 18 -3.74 -3.51 -11.31
CA PRO A 18 -4.97 -4.21 -10.95
C PRO A 18 -4.67 -5.67 -10.59
N GLY A 19 -5.18 -6.13 -9.45
CA GLY A 19 -4.92 -7.46 -8.91
C GLY A 19 -3.95 -7.47 -7.71
N ASP A 20 -3.08 -6.47 -7.60
CA ASP A 20 -2.14 -6.36 -6.49
C ASP A 20 -2.85 -6.09 -5.16
N TYR A 21 -2.18 -6.40 -4.06
CA TYR A 21 -2.63 -6.06 -2.72
C TYR A 21 -1.87 -4.85 -2.19
N VAL A 22 -2.60 -3.91 -1.59
CA VAL A 22 -2.01 -2.68 -1.05
C VAL A 22 -2.56 -2.31 0.31
N TYR A 23 -1.70 -1.73 1.15
CA TYR A 23 -2.07 -1.08 2.39
C TYR A 23 -2.43 0.37 2.16
N VAL A 24 -3.48 0.85 2.83
CA VAL A 24 -3.93 2.24 2.74
C VAL A 24 -3.70 2.96 4.06
N LYS A 25 -3.13 4.16 3.99
CA LYS A 25 -2.90 5.00 5.16
C LYS A 25 -4.20 5.64 5.65
N CYS A 26 -4.55 5.41 6.91
CA CYS A 26 -5.60 6.10 7.65
C CYS A 26 -5.34 7.60 7.75
N LEU A 27 -6.38 8.42 7.56
CA LEU A 27 -6.33 9.86 7.79
C LEU A 27 -6.46 10.22 9.27
N LYS A 28 -7.07 9.35 10.07
CA LYS A 28 -7.30 9.60 11.50
C LYS A 28 -5.99 9.43 12.26
N GLU A 29 -5.49 10.54 12.79
CA GLU A 29 -4.36 10.53 13.72
C GLU A 29 -4.87 10.08 15.08
N LYS A 30 -4.77 8.77 15.33
CA LYS A 30 -5.05 8.21 16.63
C LYS A 30 -3.73 7.77 17.25
N THR A 31 -3.51 8.19 18.48
CA THR A 31 -2.33 7.84 19.27
C THR A 31 -2.25 6.32 19.41
N LEU A 32 -1.15 5.74 18.91
CA LEU A 32 -0.74 4.32 19.05
C LEU A 32 -1.50 3.27 18.20
N GLU A 33 -2.41 3.66 17.29
CA GLU A 33 -3.01 2.71 16.36
C GLU A 33 -2.18 2.56 15.06
N PRO A 34 -2.13 1.35 14.45
CA PRO A 34 -1.50 1.16 13.16
C PRO A 34 -2.16 2.06 12.10
N GLN A 35 -1.36 2.93 11.49
CA GLN A 35 -1.85 3.88 10.49
C GLN A 35 -2.13 3.24 9.12
N TRP A 36 -1.80 1.96 8.93
CA TRP A 36 -1.97 1.24 7.68
C TRP A 36 -3.08 0.20 7.83
N GLU A 37 -4.12 0.34 7.03
CA GLU A 37 -5.24 -0.59 6.99
C GLU A 37 -5.05 -1.60 5.87
N GLY A 38 -5.25 -2.88 6.20
CA GLY A 38 -5.58 -4.00 5.32
C GLY A 38 -4.68 -4.26 4.11
N PRO A 39 -4.50 -5.50 3.67
CA PRO A 39 -4.24 -5.73 2.26
C PRO A 39 -5.56 -5.58 1.50
N PHE A 40 -5.73 -4.51 0.74
CA PHE A 40 -6.86 -4.32 -0.15
C PHE A 40 -6.49 -4.67 -1.59
N GLN A 41 -7.35 -5.40 -2.28
CA GLN A 41 -7.15 -5.69 -3.68
C GLN A 41 -7.37 -4.44 -4.53
N VAL A 42 -6.42 -4.16 -5.41
CA VAL A 42 -6.49 -3.06 -6.38
C VAL A 42 -7.39 -3.45 -7.53
N LEU A 43 -8.41 -2.65 -7.79
CA LEU A 43 -9.29 -2.80 -8.95
C LEU A 43 -8.78 -1.99 -10.14
N LEU A 44 -8.30 -0.77 -9.90
CA LEU A 44 -7.80 0.13 -10.95
C LEU A 44 -6.59 0.90 -10.43
N ALA A 45 -5.61 1.10 -11.30
CA ALA A 45 -4.42 1.90 -11.05
C ALA A 45 -4.27 2.93 -12.17
N THR A 46 -3.99 4.17 -11.80
CA THR A 46 -3.68 5.29 -12.71
C THR A 46 -2.31 5.86 -12.36
N PHE A 47 -1.84 6.90 -13.04
CA PHE A 47 -0.50 7.47 -12.83
C PHE A 47 -0.20 7.89 -11.37
N THR A 48 -1.20 8.36 -10.63
CA THR A 48 -1.02 8.91 -9.27
C THR A 48 -2.04 8.40 -8.25
N ALA A 49 -3.04 7.62 -8.68
CA ALA A 49 -4.14 7.21 -7.83
C ALA A 49 -4.61 5.79 -8.10
N ILE A 50 -5.12 5.16 -7.06
CA ILE A 50 -5.48 3.74 -7.02
C ILE A 50 -6.90 3.61 -6.50
N LYS A 51 -7.69 2.73 -7.11
CA LYS A 51 -9.01 2.33 -6.65
C LYS A 51 -8.95 0.92 -6.11
N ILE A 52 -9.42 0.73 -4.89
CA ILE A 52 -9.46 -0.57 -4.21
C ILE A 52 -10.87 -1.14 -4.16
N GLN A 53 -11.00 -2.43 -3.89
CA GLN A 53 -12.30 -3.10 -3.84
C GLN A 53 -13.22 -2.59 -2.72
N GLU A 54 -12.65 -2.32 -1.55
CA GLU A 54 -13.41 -1.92 -0.35
C GLU A 54 -13.92 -0.47 -0.41
N ARG A 55 -13.31 0.38 -1.23
CA ARG A 55 -13.59 1.82 -1.27
C ARG A 55 -13.81 2.29 -2.70
N ASN A 56 -14.96 2.92 -2.94
CA ASN A 56 -15.27 3.53 -4.24
C ASN A 56 -14.45 4.80 -4.54
N ALA A 57 -13.72 5.33 -3.55
CA ALA A 57 -12.89 6.53 -3.70
C ALA A 57 -11.50 6.20 -4.29
N TRP A 58 -10.96 7.15 -5.06
CA TRP A 58 -9.58 7.12 -5.52
C TRP A 58 -8.62 7.54 -4.40
N ILE A 59 -7.56 6.77 -4.20
CA ILE A 59 -6.55 6.99 -3.17
C ILE A 59 -5.25 7.40 -3.84
N HIS A 60 -4.69 8.54 -3.45
CA HIS A 60 -3.40 9.01 -3.97
C HIS A 60 -2.26 8.07 -3.57
N HIS A 61 -1.32 7.81 -4.49
CA HIS A 61 -0.23 6.85 -4.33
C HIS A 61 0.63 7.11 -3.08
N SER A 62 0.77 8.37 -2.64
CA SER A 62 1.52 8.73 -1.43
C SER A 62 0.93 8.16 -0.13
N ARG A 63 -0.31 7.67 -0.17
CA ARG A 63 -1.03 7.04 0.96
C ARG A 63 -1.18 5.54 0.78
N VAL A 64 -0.51 4.97 -0.21
CA VAL A 64 -0.58 3.55 -0.54
C VAL A 64 0.79 2.93 -0.38
N LYS A 65 0.83 1.71 0.15
CA LYS A 65 2.04 0.90 0.25
C LYS A 65 1.77 -0.48 -0.33
N GLU A 66 2.67 -0.96 -1.17
CA GLU A 66 2.59 -2.31 -1.73
C GLU A 66 2.62 -3.36 -0.62
N SER A 67 1.74 -4.35 -0.73
CA SER A 67 1.73 -5.53 0.12
C SER A 67 2.50 -6.65 -0.59
N PRO A 68 3.40 -7.37 0.10
CA PRO A 68 3.99 -8.57 -0.47
C PRO A 68 2.89 -9.56 -0.87
N GLU A 69 3.02 -10.13 -2.06
CA GLU A 69 1.97 -10.74 -2.90
C GLU A 69 1.33 -12.03 -2.35
N ALA A 70 1.49 -12.33 -1.06
CA ALA A 70 0.87 -13.49 -0.45
C ALA A 70 0.39 -13.14 0.97
N PRO A 71 -0.85 -13.51 1.36
CA PRO A 71 -1.04 -13.89 2.75
C PRO A 71 0.04 -14.93 3.02
N TRP A 72 0.85 -14.77 4.07
CA TRP A 72 1.83 -15.77 4.46
C TRP A 72 1.08 -17.11 4.51
N ARG A 73 1.24 -17.94 3.49
CA ARG A 73 0.54 -19.20 3.39
C ARG A 73 1.59 -20.18 3.86
N VAL A 74 1.42 -20.67 5.09
CA VAL A 74 2.29 -21.72 5.62
C VAL A 74 2.09 -22.92 4.71
N THR A 75 3.00 -23.10 3.77
CA THR A 75 3.24 -24.34 3.06
C THR A 75 3.69 -25.35 4.13
N PRO A 76 2.93 -26.43 4.39
CA PRO A 76 3.36 -27.46 5.33
C PRO A 76 4.58 -28.16 4.73
N GLY A 77 5.77 -27.65 5.03
CA GLY A 77 7.04 -28.07 4.43
C GLY A 77 8.18 -27.07 4.58
N ASP A 78 7.89 -25.79 4.81
CA ASP A 78 8.93 -24.81 5.12
C ASP A 78 9.25 -24.85 6.63
N GLU A 79 10.47 -25.25 6.96
CA GLU A 79 10.99 -25.24 8.33
C GLU A 79 11.06 -23.79 8.81
N LEU A 80 10.08 -23.39 9.62
CA LEU A 80 9.97 -22.05 10.18
C LEU A 80 11.12 -21.80 11.17
N ARG A 81 12.25 -21.32 10.67
CA ARG A 81 13.29 -20.73 11.52
C ARG A 81 12.77 -19.40 12.06
N PHE A 82 12.17 -19.46 13.23
CA PHE A 82 11.80 -18.28 14.02
C PHE A 82 13.06 -17.57 14.51
N THR A 83 13.71 -16.77 13.67
CA THR A 83 14.59 -15.71 14.16
C THR A 83 13.70 -14.63 14.76
N ARG A 84 13.75 -14.53 16.09
CA ARG A 84 12.98 -13.61 16.93
C ARG A 84 13.32 -12.15 16.60
N THR A 85 12.79 -11.64 15.49
CA THR A 85 12.71 -10.21 15.25
C THR A 85 11.46 -9.73 15.96
N LYS A 86 11.65 -8.95 17.03
CA LYS A 86 10.60 -8.37 17.86
C LYS A 86 9.72 -7.46 16.99
N LEU A 87 8.69 -8.01 16.36
CA LEU A 87 7.61 -7.23 15.76
C LEU A 87 6.83 -6.60 16.91
N ILE A 88 7.06 -5.32 17.11
CA ILE A 88 6.28 -4.49 18.04
C ILE A 88 4.98 -4.18 17.30
N TYR A 89 3.96 -5.02 17.48
CA TYR A 89 2.58 -4.66 17.19
C TYR A 89 1.91 -4.37 18.53
N CYS A 90 1.21 -3.23 18.62
CA CYS A 90 0.73 -2.64 19.85
C CYS A 90 -0.28 -3.54 20.58
N SER A 91 -0.09 -3.58 21.91
CA SER A 91 -0.88 -4.23 22.95
C SER A 91 -2.21 -3.55 23.23
#